data_AF-A7TBC0-F1
#
_entry.id   AF-A7TBC0-F1
#
_cell.length_a   1.000
_cell.length_b   1.000
_cell.length_c   1.000
_cell.angle_alpha   90.00
_cell.angle_beta   90.00
_cell.angle_gamma   90.00
#
_symmetry.space_group_name_H-M   'P 1'
#
loop_
_entity.id
_entity.type
_entity.pdbx_description
1 polymer ?
#
loop_
_entity_poly.entity_id
_entity_poly.type
_entity_poly.pdbx_seq_one_letter_code
_entity_poly.pdbx_strand_id
1 'polypeptide(L)' 'MEFPHLGKQCALTTCKQLDFLPFKCDACSRIFCKDHYTYREHNCENAFKK' A
#
# COMPACT_ATOMS: atom_id res chain seq x y z
N MET A 1 10.30 -11.48 -23.04
CA MET A 1 9.06 -10.80 -22.62
C MET A 1 9.41 -10.00 -21.38
N GLU A 2 9.55 -8.69 -21.53
CA GLU A 2 9.74 -7.81 -20.39
C GLU A 2 8.36 -7.56 -19.80
N PHE A 3 8.19 -7.77 -18.50
CA PHE A 3 6.97 -7.44 -17.76
C PHE A 3 7.20 -6.10 -17.05
N PRO A 4 7.03 -4.95 -17.73
CA PRO A 4 7.52 -3.68 -17.20
C PRO A 4 6.76 -3.15 -15.97
N HIS A 5 5.72 -3.83 -15.48
CA HIS A 5 4.84 -3.27 -14.45
C HIS A 5 4.05 -4.31 -13.63
N LEU A 6 4.60 -5.50 -13.42
CA LEU A 6 3.96 -6.49 -12.55
C LEU A 6 4.11 -6.07 -11.08
N GLY A 7 3.18 -5.23 -10.63
CA GLY A 7 2.99 -4.87 -9.23
C GLY A 7 3.07 -3.39 -8.91
N LYS A 8 2.45 -3.02 -7.79
CA LYS A 8 2.54 -1.69 -7.19
C LYS A 8 3.47 -1.74 -5.99
N GLN A 9 4.34 -0.75 -5.88
CA GLN A 9 5.15 -0.58 -4.71
C GLN A 9 4.29 -0.05 -3.55
N CYS A 10 4.54 -0.59 -2.35
CA CYS A 10 3.94 -0.09 -1.13
C CYS A 10 4.23 1.42 -0.99
N ALA A 11 3.20 2.21 -0.66
CA ALA A 11 3.32 3.64 -0.45
C ALA A 11 4.01 4.00 0.88
N LEU A 12 4.32 2.99 1.71
CA LEU A 12 5.08 3.17 2.93
C LEU A 12 6.55 3.40 2.60
N THR A 13 7.14 4.51 3.04
CA THR A 13 8.56 4.82 2.78
C THR A 13 9.51 3.82 3.43
N THR A 14 9.10 3.19 4.53
CA THR A 14 9.85 2.11 5.20
C THR A 14 9.73 0.76 4.49
N CYS A 15 8.75 0.60 3.59
CA CYS A 15 8.52 -0.64 2.86
C CYS A 15 8.71 -0.46 1.36
N LYS A 16 9.75 -1.07 0.80
CA LYS A 16 9.99 -1.09 -0.66
C LYS A 16 9.41 -2.33 -1.35
N GLN A 17 8.39 -2.94 -0.75
CA GLN A 17 7.83 -4.18 -1.27
C GLN A 17 6.95 -3.90 -2.47
N LEU A 18 7.16 -4.68 -3.53
CA LEU A 18 6.39 -4.68 -4.75
C LEU A 18 5.40 -5.83 -4.66
N ASP A 19 4.11 -5.50 -4.64
CA ASP A 19 3.04 -6.49 -4.58
C ASP A 19 2.26 -6.47 -5.90
N PHE A 20 1.98 -7.65 -6.44
CA PHE A 20 1.25 -7.83 -7.69
C PHE A 20 -0.24 -7.50 -7.53
N LEU A 21 -0.76 -7.57 -6.30
CA LEU A 21 -2.13 -7.22 -5.94
C LEU A 21 -2.12 -5.90 -5.16
N PRO A 22 -2.57 -4.78 -5.76
CA PRO A 22 -2.57 -3.51 -5.08
C PRO A 22 -3.68 -3.44 -4.03
N PHE A 23 -3.32 -3.39 -2.75
CA PHE A 23 -4.29 -3.12 -1.69
C PHE A 23 -4.45 -1.62 -1.49
N LYS A 24 -5.60 -1.08 -1.90
CA LYS A 24 -5.93 0.33 -1.71
C LYS A 24 -6.55 0.54 -0.32
N CYS A 25 -5.95 1.42 0.46
CA CYS A 25 -6.52 1.86 1.72
C CYS A 25 -7.75 2.76 1.46
N ASP A 26 -8.89 2.45 2.06
CA ASP A 26 -10.12 3.23 1.87
C ASP A 26 -10.03 4.63 2.49
N ALA A 27 -9.27 4.81 3.58
CA ALA A 27 -9.20 6.10 4.28
C ALA A 27 -8.26 7.10 3.60
N CYS A 28 -7.05 6.68 3.20
CA CYS A 28 -6.06 7.56 2.56
C CYS A 28 -5.91 7.35 1.06
N SER A 29 -6.62 6.40 0.46
CA SER A 29 -6.55 6.06 -0.97
C SER A 29 -5.17 5.67 -1.51
N ARG A 30 -4.20 5.40 -0.63
CA ARG A 30 -2.84 4.94 -0.99
C ARG A 30 -2.80 3.43 -1.19
N ILE A 31 -1.84 2.95 -1.99
CA ILE A 31 -1.63 1.52 -2.26
C ILE A 31 -0.56 0.97 -1.31
N PHE A 32 -0.84 -0.19 -0.73
CA PHE A 32 0.08 -0.89 0.18
C PHE A 32 0.18 -2.38 -0.20
N CYS A 33 1.19 -3.06 0.32
CA CYS A 33 1.30 -4.51 0.20
C CYS A 33 0.40 -5.23 1.22
N LYS A 34 0.27 -6.55 1.10
CA LYS A 34 -0.54 -7.41 2.01
C LYS A 34 -0.18 -7.31 3.50
N ASP A 35 1.01 -6.82 3.81
CA ASP A 35 1.48 -6.62 5.18
C ASP A 35 1.03 -5.23 5.68
N HIS A 36 1.19 -4.21 4.85
CA HIS A 36 0.96 -2.81 5.23
C HIS A 36 -0.41 -2.23 4.82
N TYR A 37 -1.33 -3.03 4.29
CA TYR A 37 -2.67 -2.56 3.89
C TYR A 37 -3.55 -2.10 5.06
N THR A 38 -3.26 -2.57 6.27
CA THR A 38 -4.01 -2.19 7.47
C THR A 38 -3.63 -0.79 7.93
N TYR A 39 -4.59 -0.07 8.51
CA TYR A 39 -4.39 1.32 8.94
C TYR A 39 -3.27 1.51 9.96
N ARG A 40 -3.02 0.51 10.81
CA ARG A 40 -1.97 0.55 11.84
C ARG A 40 -0.57 0.48 11.22
N GLU A 41 -0.39 -0.46 10.30
CA GLU A 41 0.91 -0.73 9.68
C GLU A 41 1.42 0.46 8.88
N HIS A 42 0.54 1.14 8.16
CA HIS A 42 0.92 2.35 7.43
C HIS A 42 0.68 3.67 8.17
N ASN A 43 0.41 3.61 9.48
CA ASN A 43 0.12 4.78 10.31
C ASN A 43 -0.83 5.76 9.59
N CYS A 44 -2.00 5.25 9.20
CA CYS A 44 -2.90 5.96 8.31
C CYS A 44 -3.34 7.30 8.90
N GLU A 45 -2.93 8.39 8.26
CA GLU A 45 -3.29 9.76 8.65
C GLU A 45 -4.81 10.00 8.67
N ASN A 46 -5.57 9.25 7.87
CA ASN A 46 -7.03 9.35 7.77
C ASN A 46 -7.78 8.28 8.59
N ALA A 47 -7.11 7.38 9.30
CA ALA A 47 -7.80 6.37 10.12
C ALA A 47 -8.57 6.96 11.30
N PHE A 48 -8.15 8.12 11.80
CA PHE A 48 -8.81 8.82 12.91
C PHE A 48 -9.94 9.75 12.46
N LYS A 49 -10.18 9.89 11.14
CA LYS A 49 -11.25 10.73 10.58
C LYS A 49 -12.55 9.97 10.27
N LYS A 50 -12.64 8.71 10.66
CA LYS A 50 -13.79 7.84 10.40
C LYS A 50 -14.71 7.73 11.61
#